data_AF-A0A5C8TJ80-F1
#
_entry.id   AF-A0A5C8TJ80-F1
#
_cell.length_a   1.000
_cell.length_b   1.000
_cell.length_c   1.000
_cell.angle_alpha   90.00
_cell.angle_beta   90.00
_cell.angle_gamma   90.00
#
_symmetry.space_group_name_H-M   'P 1'
#
loop_
_entity.id
_entity.type
_entity.pdbx_description
1 polymer ?
#
loop_
_entity_poly.entity_id
_entity_poly.type
_entity_poly.pdbx_seq_one_letter_code
_entity_poly.pdbx_strand_id
1 'polypeptide(L)'
;MKRRSPPTNGKRRKPTAWSYSAEFRTIANAALRRFNSQRHLHPICGAKAKSTGEPCRQIPAKGRTRCKLHGGATPRGDGPAGWHTPGFPNGLPTGKPRSDAYKVRKRRQRRAAIAAMTADELARLEAWRRTHKPGSTRDRSHGRNAREARQWLEAIMKEAPNAPTPDQLELNALRAQLHAHIARLDAEIAAEAEGGALVSGLFD
;
A
#
# COMPACT_ATOMS: atom_id res chain seq x y z
N MET A 1 -21.57 1.77 39.74
CA MET A 1 -20.35 2.02 38.92
C MET A 1 -19.31 0.94 39.23
N LYS A 2 -18.84 0.17 38.24
CA LYS A 2 -17.78 -0.86 38.47
C LYS A 2 -16.42 -0.16 38.46
N ARG A 3 -15.69 -0.15 39.58
CA ARG A 3 -14.31 0.35 39.66
C ARG A 3 -13.48 -0.46 38.65
N ARG A 4 -12.92 0.20 37.63
CA ARG A 4 -11.96 -0.43 36.73
C ARG A 4 -10.71 -0.72 37.56
N SER A 5 -10.23 -1.96 37.53
CA SER A 5 -8.93 -2.27 38.12
C SER A 5 -7.86 -1.35 37.50
N PRO A 6 -6.91 -0.83 38.29
CA PRO A 6 -5.87 0.05 37.79
C PRO A 6 -5.09 -0.64 36.65
N PRO A 7 -4.66 0.11 35.63
CA PRO A 7 -3.90 -0.44 34.52
C PRO A 7 -2.62 -1.09 35.07
N THR A 8 -2.49 -2.40 34.89
CA THR A 8 -1.23 -3.08 35.20
C THR A 8 -0.22 -2.69 34.12
N ASN A 9 0.93 -2.16 34.50
CA ASN A 9 2.00 -1.64 33.62
C ASN A 9 2.70 -2.71 32.75
N GLY A 10 2.01 -3.77 32.32
CA GLY A 10 2.56 -4.88 31.53
C GLY A 10 3.59 -5.76 32.26
N LYS A 11 4.15 -5.31 33.38
CA LYS A 11 5.06 -6.08 34.22
C LYS A 11 4.27 -7.15 34.98
N ARG A 12 4.56 -8.42 34.70
CA ARG A 12 4.04 -9.55 35.49
C ARG A 12 4.42 -9.32 36.95
N ARG A 13 3.43 -9.35 37.85
CA ARG A 13 3.71 -9.31 39.30
C ARG A 13 4.57 -10.52 39.64
N LYS A 14 5.71 -10.29 40.30
CA LYS A 14 6.54 -11.38 40.82
C LYS A 14 5.70 -12.17 41.84
N PRO A 15 5.67 -13.50 41.77
CA PRO A 15 4.97 -14.30 42.78
C PRO A 15 5.56 -13.99 44.18
N THR A 16 4.71 -13.83 45.18
CA THR A 16 5.12 -13.59 46.58
C THR A 16 5.68 -14.87 47.20
N ALA A 17 6.58 -14.78 48.18
CA ALA A 17 7.10 -15.97 48.91
C ALA A 17 5.97 -16.89 49.41
N TRP A 18 4.86 -16.31 49.87
CA TRP A 18 3.65 -17.03 50.25
C TRP A 18 3.10 -17.98 49.16
N SER A 19 3.08 -17.55 47.90
CA SER A 19 2.55 -18.36 46.78
C SER A 19 3.38 -19.61 46.48
N TYR A 20 4.61 -19.67 46.99
CA TYR A 20 5.48 -20.85 46.89
C TYR A 20 5.41 -21.76 48.12
N SER A 21 4.79 -21.32 49.23
CA SER A 21 4.69 -22.07 50.47
C SER A 21 3.93 -23.39 50.29
N ALA A 22 4.23 -24.37 51.16
CA ALA A 22 3.52 -25.65 51.17
C ALA A 22 2.03 -25.47 51.50
N GLU A 23 1.72 -24.59 52.45
CA GLU A 23 0.35 -24.29 52.87
C GLU A 23 -0.50 -23.73 51.72
N PHE A 24 0.03 -22.75 50.97
CA PHE A 24 -0.66 -22.21 49.79
C PHE A 24 -0.95 -23.30 48.75
N ARG A 25 -0.01 -24.21 48.50
CA ARG A 25 -0.22 -25.33 47.57
C ARG A 25 -1.33 -26.26 48.05
N THR A 26 -1.39 -26.57 49.35
CA THR A 26 -2.45 -27.38 49.94
C THR A 26 -3.82 -26.75 49.74
N ILE A 27 -3.95 -25.45 50.05
CA ILE A 27 -5.20 -24.69 49.86
C ILE A 27 -5.60 -24.66 48.38
N ALA A 28 -4.65 -24.38 47.48
CA ALA A 28 -4.89 -24.34 46.04
C ALA A 28 -5.35 -25.71 45.50
N ASN A 29 -4.71 -26.80 45.94
CA ASN A 29 -5.07 -28.16 45.54
C ASN A 29 -6.47 -28.55 46.05
N ALA A 30 -6.81 -28.22 47.30
CA ALA A 30 -8.14 -28.45 47.84
C ALA A 30 -9.22 -27.69 47.04
N ALA A 31 -8.96 -26.43 46.70
CA ALA A 31 -9.86 -25.64 45.87
C ALA A 31 -10.03 -26.23 44.46
N LEU A 32 -8.94 -26.68 43.82
CA LEU A 32 -9.00 -27.34 42.51
C LEU A 32 -9.79 -28.65 42.55
N ARG A 33 -9.59 -29.49 43.59
CA ARG A 33 -10.35 -30.73 43.78
C ARG A 33 -11.85 -30.45 43.91
N ARG A 34 -12.24 -29.47 44.73
CA ARG A 34 -13.63 -29.03 44.89
C ARG A 34 -14.23 -28.52 43.58
N PHE A 35 -13.49 -27.70 42.83
CA PHE A 35 -13.96 -27.20 41.54
C PHE A 35 -14.13 -28.34 40.52
N ASN A 36 -13.17 -29.26 40.45
CA ASN A 36 -13.22 -30.38 39.52
C ASN A 36 -14.37 -31.35 39.85
N SER A 37 -14.66 -31.60 41.13
CA SER A 37 -15.81 -32.43 41.50
C SER A 37 -17.14 -31.80 41.09
N GLN A 38 -17.24 -30.47 41.07
CA GLN A 38 -18.44 -29.74 40.65
C GLN A 38 -18.47 -29.41 39.15
N ARG A 39 -17.39 -29.66 38.40
CA ARG A 39 -17.25 -29.24 37.00
C ARG A 39 -18.36 -29.75 36.09
N HIS A 40 -18.83 -30.97 36.32
CA HIS A 40 -19.89 -31.61 35.54
C HIS A 40 -21.27 -30.95 35.72
N LEU A 41 -21.47 -30.19 36.82
CA LEU A 41 -22.70 -29.45 37.10
C LEU A 41 -22.74 -28.08 36.40
N HIS A 42 -21.60 -27.61 35.88
CA HIS A 42 -21.55 -26.33 35.17
C HIS A 42 -21.93 -26.48 33.69
N PRO A 43 -22.57 -25.47 33.10
CA PRO A 43 -22.87 -25.50 31.67
C PRO A 43 -21.57 -25.60 30.86
N ILE A 44 -21.66 -26.24 29.70
CA ILE A 44 -20.56 -26.35 28.74
C ILE A 44 -20.73 -25.36 27.59
N CYS A 45 -19.63 -25.00 26.95
CA CYS A 45 -19.63 -24.13 25.78
C CYS A 45 -20.32 -24.80 24.59
N GLY A 46 -21.40 -24.21 24.09
CA GLY A 46 -22.17 -24.75 22.95
C GLY A 46 -21.52 -24.59 21.56
N ALA A 47 -20.20 -24.45 21.47
CA ALA A 47 -19.48 -24.32 20.20
C ALA A 47 -18.72 -25.61 19.88
N LYS A 48 -18.43 -25.86 18.60
CA LYS A 48 -17.57 -26.96 18.15
C LYS A 48 -16.12 -26.48 18.02
N ALA A 49 -15.17 -27.31 18.43
CA ALA A 49 -13.75 -27.05 18.27
C ALA A 49 -13.39 -27.07 16.77
N LYS A 50 -12.62 -26.08 16.30
CA LYS A 50 -12.25 -25.97 14.88
C LYS A 50 -11.35 -27.11 14.40
N SER A 51 -10.45 -27.59 15.26
CA SER A 51 -9.47 -28.62 14.91
C SER A 51 -10.05 -30.02 14.85
N THR A 52 -10.96 -30.35 15.77
CA THR A 52 -11.49 -31.72 15.91
C THR A 52 -12.96 -31.86 15.51
N GLY A 53 -13.71 -30.76 15.41
CA GLY A 53 -15.16 -30.78 15.17
C GLY A 53 -16.01 -31.18 16.39
N GLU A 54 -15.40 -31.65 17.47
CA GLU A 54 -16.10 -32.06 18.70
C GLU A 54 -16.72 -30.89 19.48
N PRO A 55 -17.76 -31.13 20.30
CA PRO A 55 -18.28 -30.13 21.22
C PRO A 55 -17.22 -29.61 22.20
N CYS A 56 -17.22 -28.30 22.44
CA CYS A 56 -16.26 -27.67 23.33
C CYS A 56 -16.52 -28.03 24.80
N ARG A 57 -15.54 -28.68 25.45
CA ARG A 57 -15.60 -29.09 26.87
C ARG A 57 -15.22 -27.98 27.88
N GLN A 58 -15.12 -26.74 27.41
CA GLN A 58 -14.74 -25.58 28.24
C GLN A 58 -15.97 -24.93 28.85
N ILE A 59 -15.83 -24.40 30.07
CA ILE A 59 -16.90 -23.68 30.76
C ILE A 59 -17.13 -22.33 30.07
N PRO A 60 -18.39 -21.91 29.80
CA PRO A 60 -18.69 -20.61 29.25
C PRO A 60 -18.18 -19.45 30.11
N ALA A 61 -17.96 -18.29 29.47
CA ALA A 61 -17.72 -17.07 30.21
C ALA A 61 -18.95 -16.72 31.07
N LYS A 62 -18.75 -16.08 32.23
CA LYS A 62 -19.83 -15.73 33.16
C LYS A 62 -20.95 -14.97 32.44
N GLY A 63 -22.17 -15.50 32.49
CA GLY A 63 -23.35 -14.92 31.83
C GLY A 63 -23.41 -15.09 30.31
N ARG A 64 -22.64 -16.03 29.73
CA ARG A 64 -22.58 -16.31 28.29
C ARG A 64 -22.74 -17.81 28.02
N THR A 65 -23.02 -18.17 26.77
CA THR A 65 -23.16 -19.57 26.30
C THR A 65 -21.88 -20.12 25.65
N ARG A 66 -20.87 -19.28 25.41
CA ARG A 66 -19.58 -19.67 24.81
C ARG A 66 -18.42 -19.40 25.77
N CYS A 67 -17.36 -20.21 25.68
CA CYS A 67 -16.12 -20.01 26.44
C CYS A 67 -15.26 -18.89 25.86
N LYS A 68 -14.21 -18.49 26.57
CA LYS A 68 -13.31 -17.42 26.12
C LYS A 68 -12.65 -17.72 24.76
N LEU A 69 -12.32 -18.99 24.50
CA LEU A 69 -11.70 -19.43 23.23
C LEU A 69 -12.67 -19.36 22.04
N HIS A 70 -13.97 -19.50 22.28
CA HIS A 70 -15.03 -19.42 21.27
C HIS A 70 -15.79 -18.08 21.31
N GLY A 71 -15.10 -17.00 21.71
CA GLY A 71 -15.63 -15.64 21.66
C GLY A 71 -16.58 -15.25 22.79
N GLY A 72 -16.68 -16.06 23.85
CA GLY A 72 -17.46 -15.70 25.05
C GLY A 72 -16.89 -14.52 25.84
N ALA A 73 -15.60 -14.22 25.67
CA ALA A 73 -14.97 -13.02 26.20
C ALA A 73 -15.17 -11.80 25.30
N THR A 74 -15.58 -12.02 24.04
CA THR A 74 -15.79 -10.94 23.09
C THR A 74 -17.03 -10.15 23.51
N PRO A 75 -16.92 -8.83 23.70
CA PRO A 75 -18.06 -7.99 24.00
C PRO A 75 -19.14 -8.12 22.91
N ARG A 76 -20.41 -8.25 23.32
CA ARG A 76 -21.57 -8.30 22.42
C ARG A 76 -22.29 -6.96 22.40
N GLY A 77 -22.82 -6.60 21.24
CA GLY A 77 -23.61 -5.39 21.03
C GLY A 77 -22.86 -4.34 20.21
N ASP A 78 -23.63 -3.43 19.63
CA ASP A 78 -23.11 -2.24 18.97
C ASP A 78 -22.78 -1.14 19.98
N GLY A 79 -21.95 -0.17 19.57
CA GLY A 79 -21.56 0.97 20.42
C GLY A 79 -20.34 0.73 21.32
N PRO A 80 -20.16 1.51 22.40
CA PRO A 80 -18.89 1.56 23.15
C PRO A 80 -18.50 0.27 23.88
N ALA A 81 -19.42 -0.70 23.94
CA ALA A 81 -19.20 -2.04 24.46
C ALA A 81 -19.05 -3.11 23.36
N GLY A 82 -19.00 -2.75 22.07
CA GLY A 82 -18.78 -3.69 20.97
C GLY A 82 -17.30 -3.86 20.64
N TRP A 83 -16.88 -5.07 20.26
CA TRP A 83 -15.49 -5.37 19.89
C TRP A 83 -14.98 -4.53 18.70
N HIS A 84 -15.87 -4.17 17.77
CA HIS A 84 -15.52 -3.42 16.55
C HIS A 84 -15.56 -1.90 16.73
N THR A 85 -16.17 -1.41 17.80
CA THR A 85 -16.27 0.02 18.08
C THR A 85 -15.35 0.32 19.24
N PRO A 86 -14.11 0.77 19.01
CA PRO A 86 -13.29 1.26 20.10
C PRO A 86 -14.11 2.32 20.84
N GLY A 87 -14.48 2.04 22.08
CA GLY A 87 -15.35 2.87 22.89
C GLY A 87 -14.65 4.18 23.18
N PHE A 88 -14.95 5.22 22.41
CA PHE A 88 -14.56 6.57 22.77
C PHE A 88 -15.58 7.07 23.79
N PRO A 89 -15.14 7.61 24.93
CA PRO A 89 -16.03 7.94 26.03
C PRO A 89 -17.08 9.01 25.69
N ASN A 90 -16.93 9.77 24.60
CA ASN A 90 -17.83 10.88 24.27
C ASN A 90 -18.19 10.90 22.78
N GLY A 91 -19.37 10.40 22.41
CA GLY A 91 -20.20 10.87 21.28
C GLY A 91 -19.61 11.08 19.87
N LEU A 92 -18.36 10.70 19.58
CA LEU A 92 -17.80 10.87 18.23
C LEU A 92 -18.61 10.04 17.23
N PRO A 93 -18.97 10.60 16.05
CA PRO A 93 -19.75 9.89 15.04
C PRO A 93 -19.03 8.59 14.68
N THR A 94 -19.69 7.46 14.88
CA THR A 94 -19.14 6.15 14.51
C THR A 94 -19.04 6.02 12.98
N GLY A 95 -18.15 5.17 12.49
CA GLY A 95 -18.00 4.89 11.05
C GLY A 95 -17.16 5.91 10.26
N LYS A 96 -17.56 6.15 9.00
CA LYS A 96 -16.82 6.95 7.99
C LYS A 96 -16.47 8.38 8.46
N PRO A 97 -17.39 9.15 9.09
CA PRO A 97 -17.10 10.52 9.51
C PRO A 97 -15.92 10.62 10.48
N ARG A 98 -15.78 9.66 11.40
CA ARG A 98 -14.63 9.61 12.33
C ARG A 98 -13.33 9.20 11.66
N SER A 99 -13.39 8.25 10.72
CA SER A 99 -12.22 7.90 9.91
C SER A 99 -11.69 9.14 9.18
N ASP A 100 -12.61 9.94 8.63
CA ASP A 100 -12.26 11.14 7.89
C ASP A 100 -11.75 12.25 8.82
N ALA A 101 -12.39 12.50 9.96
CA ALA A 101 -11.87 13.44 10.97
C ALA A 101 -10.47 13.05 11.48
N TYR A 102 -10.22 11.75 11.74
CA TYR A 102 -8.91 11.25 12.12
C TYR A 102 -7.87 11.45 11.01
N LYS A 103 -8.21 11.15 9.76
CA LYS A 103 -7.36 11.39 8.59
C LYS A 103 -7.04 12.87 8.43
N VAL A 104 -8.03 13.76 8.58
CA VAL A 104 -7.85 15.22 8.53
C VAL A 104 -6.88 15.66 9.61
N ARG A 105 -7.08 15.23 10.86
CA ARG A 105 -6.16 15.53 11.97
C ARG A 105 -4.74 15.04 11.68
N LYS A 106 -4.58 13.82 11.18
CA LYS A 106 -3.27 13.26 10.85
C LYS A 106 -2.59 13.98 9.68
N ARG A 107 -3.35 14.41 8.66
CA ARG A 107 -2.83 15.27 7.58
C ARG A 107 -2.35 16.62 8.12
N ARG A 108 -3.11 17.26 9.01
CA ARG A 108 -2.72 18.51 9.67
C ARG A 108 -1.43 18.34 10.49
N GLN A 109 -1.37 17.31 11.35
CA GLN A 109 -0.17 16.99 12.12
C GLN A 109 1.05 16.75 11.22
N ARG A 110 0.88 16.01 10.12
CA ARG A 110 1.98 15.76 9.17
C ARG A 110 2.43 17.03 8.47
N ARG A 111 1.51 17.91 8.07
CA ARG A 111 1.84 19.22 7.48
C ARG A 111 2.61 20.09 8.46
N ALA A 112 2.14 20.17 9.71
CA ALA A 112 2.84 20.89 10.77
C ALA A 112 4.24 20.33 11.03
N ALA A 113 4.38 18.99 11.08
CA ALA A 113 5.67 18.35 11.25
C ALA A 113 6.64 18.65 10.09
N ILE A 114 6.15 18.66 8.85
CA ILE A 114 6.96 19.04 7.67
C ILE A 114 7.32 20.53 7.71
N ALA A 115 6.39 21.41 8.10
CA ALA A 115 6.64 22.84 8.20
C ALA A 115 7.64 23.20 9.33
N ALA A 116 7.74 22.36 10.36
CA ALA A 116 8.69 22.51 11.45
C ALA A 116 10.08 21.90 11.14
N MET A 117 10.25 21.18 10.04
CA MET A 117 11.54 20.61 9.65
C MET A 117 12.46 21.69 9.08
N THR A 118 13.75 21.58 9.40
CA THR A 118 14.82 22.36 8.79
C THR A 118 15.05 21.95 7.33
N ALA A 119 15.77 22.78 6.56
CA ALA A 119 16.09 22.49 5.16
C ALA A 119 16.82 21.14 4.99
N ASP A 120 17.78 20.85 5.86
CA ASP A 120 18.54 19.59 5.83
C ASP A 120 17.68 18.37 6.14
N GLU A 121 16.76 18.49 7.11
CA GLU A 121 15.82 17.42 7.44
C GLU A 121 14.82 17.15 6.31
N LEU A 122 14.35 18.20 5.64
CA LEU A 122 13.52 18.07 4.44
C LEU A 122 14.28 17.37 3.32
N ALA A 123 15.55 17.70 3.09
CA ALA A 123 16.39 17.05 2.10
C ALA A 123 16.57 15.55 2.40
N ARG A 124 16.84 15.19 3.66
CA ARG A 124 16.94 13.78 4.09
C ARG A 124 15.61 13.04 3.93
N LEU A 125 14.49 13.66 4.29
CA LEU A 125 13.17 13.07 4.12
C LEU A 125 12.83 12.82 2.65
N GLU A 126 13.22 13.73 1.75
CA GLU A 126 13.02 13.60 0.31
C GLU A 126 13.92 12.50 -0.29
N ALA A 127 15.20 12.45 0.11
CA ALA A 127 16.11 11.37 -0.26
C ALA A 127 15.58 9.99 0.21
N TRP A 128 15.08 9.91 1.44
CA TRP A 128 14.43 8.72 1.96
C TRP A 128 13.18 8.34 1.16
N ARG A 129 12.32 9.32 0.80
CA ARG A 129 11.13 9.05 -0.04
C ARG A 129 11.50 8.53 -1.43
N ARG A 130 12.55 9.07 -2.06
CA ARG A 130 13.01 8.61 -3.38
C ARG A 130 13.48 7.15 -3.35
N THR A 131 14.14 6.73 -2.27
CA THR A 131 14.73 5.39 -2.15
C THR A 131 13.77 4.36 -1.57
N HIS A 132 12.87 4.75 -0.64
CA HIS A 132 12.06 3.81 0.14
C HIS A 132 10.57 3.81 -0.21
N LYS A 133 10.09 4.73 -1.05
CA LYS A 133 8.70 4.73 -1.49
C LYS A 133 8.58 3.92 -2.77
N PRO A 134 8.11 2.66 -2.75
CA PRO A 134 7.67 2.03 -3.97
C PRO A 134 6.59 2.95 -4.55
N GLY A 135 6.83 3.52 -5.73
CA GLY A 135 5.89 4.43 -6.39
C GLY A 135 4.49 3.83 -6.49
N SER A 136 3.48 4.59 -6.92
CA SER A 136 2.15 4.00 -7.13
C SER A 136 2.25 2.80 -8.10
N THR A 137 1.28 1.89 -8.09
CA THR A 137 1.29 0.76 -9.05
C THR A 137 1.40 1.27 -10.49
N ARG A 138 0.78 2.41 -10.81
CA ARG A 138 0.91 3.10 -12.08
C ARG A 138 2.34 3.57 -12.36
N ASP A 139 2.98 4.23 -11.40
CA ASP A 139 4.37 4.71 -11.57
C ASP A 139 5.35 3.55 -11.75
N ARG A 140 5.16 2.46 -11.00
CA ARG A 140 5.98 1.24 -11.15
C ARG A 140 5.78 0.59 -12.51
N SER A 141 4.54 0.54 -13.01
CA SER A 141 4.24 0.02 -14.34
C SER A 141 4.84 0.91 -15.43
N HIS A 142 4.65 2.23 -15.34
CA HIS A 142 5.24 3.18 -16.29
C HIS A 142 6.76 3.09 -16.29
N GLY A 143 7.39 2.94 -15.13
CA GLY A 143 8.83 2.75 -15.01
C GLY A 143 9.32 1.44 -15.66
N ARG A 144 8.54 0.36 -15.62
CA ARG A 144 8.84 -0.87 -16.37
C ARG A 144 8.70 -0.66 -17.87
N ASN A 145 7.55 -0.15 -18.32
CA ASN A 145 7.28 0.10 -19.74
C ASN A 145 8.34 1.05 -20.35
N ALA A 146 8.78 2.07 -19.61
CA ALA A 146 9.81 3.00 -20.06
C ALA A 146 11.22 2.37 -20.12
N ARG A 147 11.49 1.30 -19.36
CA ARG A 147 12.73 0.52 -19.50
C ARG A 147 12.63 -0.43 -20.68
N GLU A 148 11.50 -1.13 -20.82
CA GLU A 148 11.23 -2.02 -21.95
C GLU A 148 11.27 -1.25 -23.28
N ALA A 149 10.63 -0.08 -23.37
CA ALA A 149 10.66 0.77 -24.56
C ALA A 149 12.08 1.25 -24.90
N ARG A 150 12.90 1.59 -23.89
CA ARG A 150 14.30 1.96 -24.11
C ARG A 150 15.12 0.78 -24.62
N GLN A 151 14.98 -0.39 -24.01
CA GLN A 151 15.65 -1.62 -24.45
C GLN A 151 15.23 -2.01 -25.87
N TRP A 152 13.95 -1.85 -26.19
CA TRP A 152 13.42 -2.10 -27.54
C TRP A 152 13.99 -1.12 -28.57
N LEU A 153 14.02 0.19 -28.26
CA LEU A 153 14.66 1.19 -29.13
C LEU A 153 16.16 0.90 -29.32
N GLU A 154 16.87 0.57 -28.25
CA GLU A 154 18.29 0.19 -28.33
C GLU A 154 18.49 -1.07 -29.18
N ALA A 155 17.58 -2.04 -29.11
CA ALA A 155 17.63 -3.24 -29.95
C ALA A 155 17.45 -2.89 -31.43
N ILE A 156 16.45 -2.08 -31.77
CA ILE A 156 16.23 -1.61 -33.15
C ILE A 156 17.42 -0.83 -33.67
N MET A 157 18.02 0.03 -32.86
CA MET A 157 19.19 0.82 -33.27
C MET A 157 20.45 -0.04 -33.44
N LYS A 158 20.56 -1.17 -32.73
CA LYS A 158 21.68 -2.11 -32.82
C LYS A 158 21.51 -3.12 -33.95
N GLU A 159 20.28 -3.44 -34.34
CA GLU A 159 20.02 -4.24 -35.53
C GLU A 159 20.61 -3.50 -36.73
N ALA A 160 21.59 -4.15 -37.38
CA ALA A 160 22.16 -3.61 -38.60
C ALA A 160 21.03 -3.41 -39.62
N PRO A 161 21.02 -2.31 -40.39
CA PRO A 161 20.01 -2.12 -41.41
C PRO A 161 20.02 -3.35 -42.33
N ASN A 162 18.82 -3.91 -42.55
CA ASN A 162 18.67 -5.01 -43.49
C ASN A 162 19.22 -4.57 -44.86
N ALA A 163 19.87 -5.50 -45.56
CA ALA A 163 20.28 -5.26 -46.93
C ALA A 163 19.04 -4.78 -47.73
N PRO A 164 19.16 -3.71 -48.53
CA PRO A 164 18.03 -3.16 -49.26
C PRO A 164 17.46 -4.22 -50.20
N THR A 165 16.14 -4.35 -50.22
CA THR A 165 15.47 -5.26 -51.16
C THR A 165 15.59 -4.74 -52.60
N PRO A 166 15.44 -5.58 -53.64
CA PRO A 166 15.46 -5.13 -55.03
C PRO A 166 14.51 -3.96 -55.30
N ASP A 167 13.27 -4.03 -54.79
CA ASP A 167 12.28 -2.96 -54.89
C ASP A 167 12.76 -1.66 -54.21
N GLN A 168 13.47 -1.76 -53.08
CA GLN A 168 14.05 -0.60 -52.39
C GLN A 168 15.19 0.01 -53.19
N LEU A 169 16.01 -0.82 -53.85
CA LEU A 169 17.06 -0.34 -54.75
C LEU A 169 16.46 0.40 -55.95
N GLU A 170 15.39 -0.15 -56.54
CA GLU A 170 14.66 0.49 -57.64
C GLU A 170 14.04 1.82 -57.21
N LEU A 171 13.35 1.85 -56.07
CA LEU A 171 12.79 3.09 -55.50
C LEU A 171 13.87 4.13 -55.20
N ASN A 172 15.03 3.71 -54.69
CA ASN A 172 16.15 4.62 -54.43
C ASN A 172 16.74 5.17 -55.73
N ALA A 173 16.83 4.34 -56.78
CA ALA A 173 17.24 4.78 -58.10
C ALA A 173 16.24 5.80 -58.69
N LEU A 174 14.94 5.54 -58.58
CA LEU A 174 13.89 6.48 -58.99
C LEU A 174 13.95 7.80 -58.21
N ARG A 175 14.17 7.75 -56.89
CA ARG A 175 14.37 8.95 -56.07
C ARG A 175 15.58 9.75 -56.53
N ALA A 176 16.71 9.08 -56.80
CA ALA A 176 17.91 9.74 -57.30
C ALA A 176 17.67 10.42 -58.67
N GLN A 177 16.94 9.76 -59.57
CA GLN A 177 16.55 10.33 -60.86
C GLN A 177 15.66 11.57 -60.69
N LEU A 178 14.65 11.50 -59.82
CA LEU A 178 13.77 12.64 -59.54
C LEU A 178 14.53 13.81 -58.92
N HIS A 179 15.43 13.56 -57.98
CA HIS A 179 16.28 14.60 -57.40
C HIS A 179 17.18 15.27 -58.46
N ALA A 180 17.77 14.48 -59.37
CA ALA A 180 18.55 15.02 -60.47
C ALA A 180 17.71 15.84 -61.46
N HIS A 181 16.45 15.46 -61.69
CA HIS A 181 15.53 16.22 -62.52
C HIS A 181 15.13 17.54 -61.89
N ILE A 182 14.77 17.54 -60.59
CA ILE A 182 14.46 18.75 -59.83
C ILE A 182 15.66 19.72 -59.86
N ALA A 183 16.87 19.21 -59.58
CA ALA A 183 18.08 20.03 -59.61
C ALA A 183 18.36 20.66 -60.98
N ARG A 184 17.97 20.00 -62.09
CA ARG A 184 18.07 20.55 -63.44
C ARG A 184 17.07 21.66 -63.68
N LEU A 185 15.80 21.46 -63.31
CA LEU A 185 14.76 22.47 -63.43
C LEU A 185 15.11 23.71 -62.59
N ASP A 186 15.61 23.50 -61.37
CA ASP A 186 16.07 24.60 -60.51
C ASP A 186 17.20 25.41 -61.16
N ALA A 187 18.14 24.73 -61.85
CA ALA A 187 19.22 25.40 -62.59
C ALA A 187 18.73 26.16 -63.83
N GLU A 188 17.73 25.62 -64.56
CA GLU A 188 17.09 26.29 -65.70
C GLU A 188 16.35 27.56 -65.24
N ILE A 189 15.55 27.46 -64.17
CA ILE A 189 14.84 28.61 -63.57
C ILE A 189 15.84 29.68 -63.10
N ALA A 190 16.95 29.27 -62.47
CA ALA A 190 17.99 30.20 -62.05
C ALA A 190 18.64 30.92 -63.25
N ALA A 191 18.94 30.20 -64.34
CA ALA A 191 19.51 30.79 -65.55
C ALA A 191 18.54 31.75 -66.26
N GLU A 192 17.24 31.42 -66.31
CA GLU A 192 16.21 32.30 -66.86
C GLU A 192 16.04 33.58 -66.02
N ALA A 193 16.11 33.47 -64.70
CA ALA A 193 16.06 34.64 -63.81
C ALA A 193 17.26 35.58 -64.03
N GLU A 194 18.45 35.04 -64.27
CA GLU A 194 19.64 35.82 -64.61
C GLU A 194 19.56 36.47 -66.01
N GLY A 195 18.99 35.77 -67.01
CA GLY A 195 18.81 36.28 -68.37
C GLY A 195 17.66 37.30 -68.52
N GLY A 196 16.59 37.17 -67.76
CA GLY A 196 15.42 38.07 -67.80
C GLY A 196 15.68 39.44 -67.19
N ALA A 197 16.63 39.55 -66.26
CA ALA A 197 17.03 40.83 -65.65
C ALA A 197 17.69 41.80 -66.66
N LEU A 198 18.16 41.30 -67.81
CA LEU A 198 18.76 42.13 -68.86
C LEU A 198 17.75 42.79 -69.81
N VAL A 199 16.49 42.33 -69.86
CA VAL A 199 15.47 42.84 -70.81
C VAL A 199 14.52 43.85 -70.17
N SER A 200 14.36 43.85 -68.84
CA SER A 200 13.47 44.78 -68.13
C SER A 200 14.04 46.19 -67.90
N GLY A 201 15.32 46.45 -68.23
CA GLY A 201 15.97 47.76 -68.06
C GLY A 201 15.92 48.70 -69.27
N LEU A 202 15.18 48.36 -70.33
CA LEU A 202 15.18 49.13 -71.59
C LEU A 202 13.93 50.01 -71.80
N PHE A 203 13.08 50.17 -70.78
CA PHE A 203 11.83 50.96 -70.85
C PHE A 203 11.66 51.92 -69.66
N ASP A 204 12.74 52.58 -69.24
CA ASP A 204 12.69 53.81 -68.41
C ASP A 204 13.36 54.98 -69.15
#